data_AF-A0A0B1SHQ0-F1
#
_entry.id   AF-A0A0B1SHQ0-F1
#
_cell.length_a   1.000
_cell.length_b   1.000
_cell.length_c   1.000
_cell.angle_alpha   90.00
_cell.angle_beta   90.00
_cell.angle_gamma   90.00
#
_symmetry.space_group_name_H-M   'P 1'
#
loop_
_entity.id
_entity.type
_entity.pdbx_description
1 polymer ?
#
loop_
_entity_poly.entity_id
_entity_poly.type
_entity_poly.pdbx_seq_one_letter_code
_entity_poly.pdbx_strand_id
1 'polypeptide(L)'
;MLVVCCYAFLLPRINKSEKSSTFQNLLYFCAVKAQCWTVAFEYVRWYYMLTHSAYQLTLPNSREVLFRRIFNAMNYVFVHSQNVSYHRYIMRTLSKSPGNQALQIISGNNSLITGTYREYLRVWNQEKDNPLICLLLALTFIHMSCKKDLSSRHMIAVRGIAFMKLYEKNRICRQEVYYNIARMFHQMSLTPLAIHFYEKVLAEPPPVVYYMDEEGNKAVRPESMYDVRRFAAHNLALMYRTSGNDYLARRIYERYLVV
;
A
#
# COMPACT_ATOMS: atom_id res chain seq x y z
N MET A 1 33.51 -19.06 -6.98
CA MET A 1 32.79 -19.74 -8.08
C MET A 1 31.33 -19.30 -8.03
N LEU A 2 31.04 -18.14 -8.61
CA LEU A 2 29.69 -17.56 -8.71
C LEU A 2 29.08 -18.07 -10.02
N VAL A 3 28.28 -19.12 -9.96
CA VAL A 3 27.51 -19.54 -11.13
C VAL A 3 26.27 -18.65 -11.21
N VAL A 4 26.43 -17.53 -11.91
CA VAL A 4 25.32 -16.75 -12.45
C VAL A 4 24.69 -17.63 -13.54
N CYS A 5 23.76 -18.50 -13.14
CA CYS A 5 22.89 -19.17 -14.10
C CYS A 5 21.99 -18.10 -14.72
N CYS A 6 22.33 -17.66 -15.92
CA CYS A 6 21.46 -16.91 -16.81
C CYS A 6 20.17 -17.71 -17.05
N TYR A 7 19.14 -17.46 -16.23
CA TYR A 7 17.80 -18.06 -16.35
C TYR A 7 17.06 -17.71 -17.65
N ALA A 8 17.66 -16.89 -18.53
CA ALA A 8 17.08 -16.47 -19.80
C ALA A 8 16.79 -17.64 -20.76
N PHE A 9 17.48 -18.79 -20.64
CA PHE A 9 17.33 -19.93 -21.57
C PHE A 9 16.52 -21.12 -21.05
N LEU A 10 16.09 -21.12 -19.77
CA LEU A 10 15.29 -22.22 -19.19
C LEU A 10 13.78 -22.07 -19.43
N LEU A 11 13.33 -20.92 -19.95
CA LEU A 11 11.92 -20.63 -20.20
C LEU A 11 11.18 -21.56 -21.20
N PRO A 12 11.78 -22.21 -22.22
CA PRO A 12 10.97 -22.89 -23.23
C PRO A 12 10.45 -24.28 -22.83
N ARG A 13 10.97 -24.93 -21.78
CA ARG A 13 10.73 -26.38 -21.54
C ARG A 13 9.76 -26.74 -20.42
N ILE A 14 9.23 -25.78 -19.67
CA ILE A 14 8.34 -26.06 -18.52
C ILE A 14 6.86 -25.80 -18.87
N ASN A 15 6.45 -26.02 -20.11
CA ASN A 15 5.06 -25.93 -20.51
C ASN A 15 4.50 -27.34 -20.70
N LYS A 16 3.70 -27.81 -19.72
CA LYS A 16 2.58 -28.81 -19.82
C LYS A 16 2.36 -29.66 -18.55
N SER A 17 2.44 -29.09 -17.35
CA SER A 17 2.03 -29.82 -16.13
C SER A 17 1.58 -28.83 -15.05
N GLU A 18 0.55 -29.17 -14.27
CA GLU A 18 0.14 -28.42 -13.07
C GLU A 18 1.33 -28.16 -12.11
N LYS A 19 2.33 -29.06 -12.09
CA LYS A 19 3.58 -28.93 -11.33
C LYS A 19 4.44 -27.74 -11.77
N SER A 20 4.32 -27.28 -13.01
CA SER A 20 5.02 -26.10 -13.55
C SER A 20 4.61 -24.81 -12.83
N SER A 21 3.31 -24.63 -12.60
CA SER A 21 2.76 -23.45 -11.90
C SER A 21 3.26 -23.36 -10.46
N THR A 22 3.41 -24.50 -9.79
CA THR A 22 3.92 -24.60 -8.42
C THR A 22 5.39 -24.18 -8.36
N PHE A 23 6.22 -24.70 -9.27
CA PHE A 23 7.64 -24.32 -9.35
C PHE A 23 7.83 -22.82 -9.66
N GLN A 24 7.04 -22.31 -10.60
CA GLN A 24 7.02 -20.89 -10.98
C GLN A 24 6.66 -19.99 -9.78
N ASN A 25 5.62 -20.34 -9.03
CA ASN A 25 5.23 -19.62 -7.82
C ASN A 25 6.29 -19.71 -6.71
N LEU A 26 6.96 -20.87 -6.57
CA LEU A 26 8.09 -21.03 -5.64
C LEU A 26 9.28 -20.15 -6.05
N LEU A 27 9.59 -20.05 -7.34
CA LEU A 27 10.65 -19.17 -7.82
C LEU A 27 10.36 -17.71 -7.49
N TYR A 28 9.13 -17.25 -7.69
CA TYR A 28 8.70 -15.91 -7.29
C TYR A 28 8.83 -15.69 -5.78
N PHE A 29 8.36 -16.65 -4.98
CA PHE A 29 8.46 -16.60 -3.52
C PHE A 29 9.93 -16.50 -3.07
N CYS A 30 10.80 -17.36 -3.59
CA CYS A 30 12.24 -17.34 -3.31
C CYS A 30 12.88 -16.01 -3.74
N ALA A 31 12.52 -15.48 -4.92
CA ALA A 31 13.03 -14.19 -5.39
C ALA A 31 12.62 -13.04 -4.45
N VAL A 32 11.37 -13.01 -3.99
CA VAL A 32 10.88 -12.04 -3.01
C VAL A 32 11.60 -12.18 -1.67
N LYS A 33 11.74 -13.41 -1.15
CA LYS A 33 12.42 -13.66 0.12
C LYS A 33 13.90 -13.33 0.09
N ALA A 34 14.56 -13.58 -1.04
CA ALA A 34 15.96 -13.20 -1.28
C ALA A 34 16.13 -11.73 -1.69
N GLN A 35 15.05 -10.94 -1.76
CA GLN A 35 15.05 -9.54 -2.24
C GLN A 35 15.66 -9.37 -3.65
N CYS A 36 15.60 -10.41 -4.47
CA CYS A 36 16.05 -10.39 -5.85
C CYS A 36 14.95 -9.83 -6.76
N TRP A 37 14.78 -8.51 -6.72
CA TRP A 37 13.64 -7.83 -7.37
C TRP A 37 13.63 -7.93 -8.90
N THR A 38 14.80 -8.11 -9.52
CA THR A 38 14.92 -8.31 -10.97
C THR A 38 14.23 -9.60 -11.41
N VAL A 39 14.50 -10.71 -10.73
CA VAL A 39 13.86 -12.00 -11.01
C VAL A 39 12.37 -11.94 -10.68
N ALA A 40 12.01 -11.34 -9.55
CA ALA A 40 10.61 -11.17 -9.16
C ALA A 40 9.83 -10.33 -10.19
N PHE A 41 10.43 -9.25 -10.71
CA PHE A 41 9.83 -8.43 -11.75
C PHE A 41 9.64 -9.20 -13.05
N GLU A 42 10.68 -9.88 -13.54
CA GLU A 42 10.61 -10.65 -14.79
C GLU A 42 9.56 -11.75 -14.72
N TYR A 43 9.43 -12.41 -13.56
CA TYR A 43 8.37 -13.39 -13.31
C TYR A 43 6.97 -12.77 -13.49
N VAL A 44 6.68 -11.69 -12.77
CA VAL A 44 5.34 -11.08 -12.79
C VAL A 44 5.05 -10.45 -14.15
N ARG A 45 6.06 -9.87 -14.81
CA ARG A 45 5.97 -9.35 -16.18
C ARG A 45 5.61 -10.45 -17.17
N TRP A 46 6.30 -11.59 -17.11
CA TRP A 46 6.04 -12.73 -17.97
C TRP A 46 4.62 -13.28 -17.75
N TYR A 47 4.23 -13.46 -16.48
CA TYR A 47 2.92 -14.00 -16.13
C TYR A 47 1.77 -13.06 -16.56
N TYR A 48 1.96 -11.74 -16.45
CA TYR A 48 1.02 -10.76 -16.99
C TYR A 48 0.91 -10.85 -18.52
N MET A 49 2.03 -10.99 -19.24
CA MET A 49 2.01 -11.13 -20.70
C MET A 49 1.33 -12.43 -21.14
N LEU A 50 1.60 -13.54 -20.44
CA LEU A 50 0.98 -14.84 -20.71
C LEU A 50 -0.54 -14.80 -20.50
N THR A 51 -0.98 -14.22 -19.39
CA THR A 51 -2.42 -14.10 -19.08
C THR A 51 -3.14 -13.13 -20.00
N HIS A 52 -2.42 -12.12 -20.51
CA HIS A 52 -2.95 -11.23 -21.52
C HIS A 52 -3.04 -11.87 -22.91
N SER A 53 -2.08 -12.72 -23.30
CA SER A 53 -2.11 -13.43 -24.60
C SER A 53 -3.03 -14.65 -24.61
N ALA A 54 -3.17 -15.35 -23.48
CA ALA A 54 -4.11 -16.46 -23.29
C ALA A 54 -5.58 -15.99 -23.09
N TYR A 55 -5.91 -14.75 -23.49
CA TYR A 55 -7.21 -14.09 -23.36
C TYR A 55 -8.41 -14.99 -23.70
N GLN A 56 -8.26 -15.87 -24.69
CA GLN A 56 -9.33 -16.69 -25.24
C GLN A 56 -9.57 -18.02 -24.50
N LEU A 57 -8.72 -18.39 -23.52
CA LEU A 57 -8.72 -19.74 -22.93
C LEU A 57 -9.17 -19.80 -21.46
N THR A 58 -9.55 -18.68 -20.83
CA THR A 58 -9.89 -18.61 -19.40
C THR A 58 -11.28 -18.04 -19.15
N LEU A 59 -12.02 -18.66 -18.22
CA LEU A 59 -13.33 -18.18 -17.79
C LEU A 59 -13.21 -16.75 -17.19
N PRO A 60 -14.19 -15.85 -17.44
CA PRO A 60 -14.12 -14.44 -17.02
C PRO A 60 -13.86 -14.22 -15.51
N ASN A 61 -14.53 -14.97 -14.63
CA ASN A 61 -14.35 -14.85 -13.18
C ASN A 61 -12.96 -15.28 -12.72
N SER A 62 -12.44 -16.37 -13.28
CA SER A 62 -11.08 -16.85 -12.98
C SER A 62 -10.02 -15.86 -13.45
N ARG A 63 -10.29 -15.15 -14.55
CA ARG A 63 -9.41 -14.16 -15.13
C ARG A 63 -9.30 -12.90 -14.28
N GLU A 64 -10.42 -12.37 -13.78
CA GLU A 64 -10.40 -11.17 -12.93
C GLU A 64 -9.60 -11.40 -11.64
N VAL A 65 -9.82 -12.54 -10.98
CA VAL A 65 -9.07 -12.94 -9.78
C VAL A 65 -7.57 -13.04 -10.09
N LEU A 66 -7.21 -13.56 -11.25
CA LEU A 66 -5.81 -13.69 -11.67
C LEU A 66 -5.15 -12.33 -11.89
N PHE A 67 -5.81 -11.41 -12.61
CA PHE A 67 -5.29 -10.05 -12.80
C PHE A 67 -5.13 -9.31 -11.47
N ARG A 68 -6.09 -9.43 -10.55
CA ARG A 68 -5.97 -8.85 -9.20
C ARG A 68 -4.72 -9.35 -8.48
N ARG A 69 -4.45 -10.66 -8.52
CA ARG A 69 -3.24 -11.27 -7.92
C ARG A 69 -1.96 -10.75 -8.57
N ILE A 70 -1.93 -10.67 -9.90
CA ILE A 70 -0.78 -10.18 -10.66
C ILE A 70 -0.50 -8.70 -10.35
N PHE A 71 -1.52 -7.85 -10.35
CA PHE A 71 -1.36 -6.43 -10.04
C PHE A 71 -0.90 -6.21 -8.60
N ASN A 72 -1.40 -6.99 -7.64
CA ASN A 72 -0.91 -6.96 -6.27
C ASN A 72 0.57 -7.37 -6.18
N ALA A 73 0.96 -8.44 -6.89
CA ALA A 73 2.35 -8.90 -6.96
C ALA A 73 3.27 -7.85 -7.63
N MET A 74 2.83 -7.24 -8.73
CA MET A 74 3.54 -6.12 -9.38
C MET A 74 3.73 -4.98 -8.39
N ASN A 75 2.65 -4.54 -7.74
CA ASN A 75 2.72 -3.43 -6.81
C ASN A 75 3.71 -3.69 -5.67
N TYR A 76 3.72 -4.92 -5.13
CA TYR A 76 4.67 -5.33 -4.10
C TYR A 76 6.13 -5.21 -4.60
N VAL A 77 6.46 -5.81 -5.76
CA VAL A 77 7.82 -5.71 -6.33
C VAL A 77 8.23 -4.25 -6.56
N PHE A 78 7.29 -3.42 -7.02
CA PHE A 78 7.56 -2.05 -7.44
C PHE A 78 7.86 -1.13 -6.25
N VAL A 79 7.08 -1.25 -5.17
CA VAL A 79 7.28 -0.49 -3.94
C VAL A 79 8.66 -0.77 -3.34
N HIS A 80 9.15 -2.01 -3.43
CA HIS A 80 10.45 -2.39 -2.89
C HIS A 80 11.63 -2.12 -3.82
N SER A 81 11.47 -2.29 -5.13
CA SER A 81 12.60 -2.13 -6.06
C SER A 81 12.88 -0.69 -6.47
N GLN A 82 11.84 0.15 -6.57
CA GLN A 82 11.93 1.54 -7.03
C GLN A 82 12.72 1.76 -8.34
N ASN A 83 12.83 0.74 -9.19
CA ASN A 83 13.59 0.81 -10.44
C ASN A 83 12.80 1.55 -11.52
N VAL A 84 13.41 2.59 -12.11
CA VAL A 84 12.81 3.44 -13.16
C VAL A 84 12.38 2.63 -14.38
N SER A 85 13.08 1.53 -14.70
CA SER A 85 12.70 0.67 -15.83
C SER A 85 11.35 -0.01 -15.62
N TYR A 86 10.98 -0.34 -14.38
CA TYR A 86 9.68 -0.94 -14.06
C TYR A 86 8.56 0.10 -14.16
N HIS A 87 8.85 1.35 -13.80
CA HIS A 87 7.94 2.47 -14.04
C HIS A 87 7.64 2.64 -15.53
N ARG A 88 8.70 2.70 -16.35
CA ARG A 88 8.57 2.82 -17.82
C ARG A 88 7.77 1.66 -18.41
N TYR A 89 7.90 0.46 -17.85
CA TYR A 89 7.07 -0.68 -18.25
C TYR A 89 5.59 -0.42 -17.98
N ILE A 90 5.20 0.00 -16.77
CA ILE A 90 3.79 0.28 -16.46
C ILE A 90 3.23 1.41 -17.31
N MET A 91 4.00 2.48 -17.54
CA MET A 91 3.56 3.58 -18.41
C MET A 91 3.25 3.10 -19.84
N ARG A 92 4.12 2.26 -20.42
CA ARG A 92 3.90 1.66 -21.75
C ARG A 92 2.74 0.66 -21.76
N THR A 93 2.51 -0.05 -20.66
CA THR A 93 1.39 -0.97 -20.55
C THR A 93 0.08 -0.20 -20.42
N LEU A 94 0.05 0.87 -19.63
CA LEU A 94 -1.09 1.76 -19.47
C LEU A 94 -1.45 2.48 -20.78
N SER A 95 -0.45 2.89 -21.58
CA SER A 95 -0.72 3.49 -22.90
C SER A 95 -1.38 2.52 -23.89
N LYS A 96 -1.15 1.21 -23.74
CA LYS A 96 -1.81 0.16 -24.54
C LYS A 96 -3.20 -0.21 -24.02
N SER A 97 -3.49 0.09 -22.76
CA SER A 97 -4.76 -0.25 -22.10
C SER A 97 -5.28 0.95 -21.31
N PRO A 98 -5.68 2.04 -22.02
CA PRO A 98 -6.14 3.26 -21.38
C PRO A 98 -7.39 2.97 -20.54
N GLY A 99 -7.48 3.59 -19.35
CA GLY A 99 -8.60 3.42 -18.42
C GLY A 99 -8.49 2.22 -17.48
N ASN A 100 -7.44 1.39 -17.57
CA ASN A 100 -7.20 0.35 -16.57
C ASN A 100 -6.81 0.98 -15.21
N GLN A 101 -7.76 1.00 -14.28
CA GLN A 101 -7.59 1.60 -12.96
C GLN A 101 -6.44 0.98 -12.15
N ALA A 102 -6.27 -0.35 -12.18
CA ALA A 102 -5.20 -1.02 -11.43
C ALA A 102 -3.81 -0.55 -11.91
N LEU A 103 -3.62 -0.42 -13.23
CA LEU A 103 -2.39 0.12 -13.80
C LEU A 103 -2.21 1.61 -13.46
N GLN A 104 -3.28 2.40 -13.45
CA GLN A 104 -3.23 3.81 -13.01
C GLN A 104 -2.84 3.94 -11.53
N ILE A 105 -3.35 3.07 -10.65
CA ILE A 105 -3.00 3.05 -9.23
C ILE A 105 -1.53 2.64 -9.04
N ILE A 106 -1.07 1.56 -9.69
CA ILE A 106 0.34 1.13 -9.62
C ILE A 106 1.27 2.22 -10.14
N SER A 107 0.88 2.86 -11.24
CA SER A 107 1.56 4.02 -11.81
C SER A 107 1.62 5.17 -10.79
N GLY A 108 0.49 5.48 -10.16
CA GLY A 108 0.34 6.47 -9.09
C GLY A 108 1.25 6.21 -7.88
N ASN A 109 1.37 4.96 -7.42
CA ASN A 109 2.24 4.58 -6.29
C ASN A 109 3.71 4.90 -6.56
N ASN A 110 4.17 4.75 -7.80
CA ASN A 110 5.52 5.14 -8.19
C ASN A 110 5.62 6.67 -8.35
N SER A 111 4.57 7.28 -8.89
CA SER A 111 4.43 8.73 -8.99
C SER A 111 4.40 9.45 -7.63
N LEU A 112 3.94 8.81 -6.56
CA LEU A 112 4.05 9.32 -5.18
C LEU A 112 5.51 9.60 -4.79
N ILE A 113 6.42 8.72 -5.20
CA ILE A 113 7.87 8.85 -4.98
C ILE A 113 8.42 10.00 -5.83
N THR A 114 7.98 10.13 -7.08
CA THR A 114 8.41 11.21 -7.98
C THR A 114 7.69 12.54 -7.78
N GLY A 115 6.65 12.59 -6.92
CA GLY A 115 5.89 13.80 -6.58
C GLY A 115 4.76 14.16 -7.56
N THR A 116 4.20 13.20 -8.28
CA THR A 116 3.06 13.38 -9.19
C THR A 116 1.78 12.76 -8.64
N TYR A 117 0.67 13.52 -8.65
CA TYR A 117 -0.64 13.11 -8.14
C TYR A 117 -1.67 12.80 -9.25
N ARG A 118 -1.26 12.95 -10.52
CA ARG A 118 -2.17 12.98 -11.69
C ARG A 118 -2.92 11.66 -11.88
N GLU A 119 -2.24 10.52 -11.74
CA GLU A 119 -2.87 9.22 -11.95
C GLU A 119 -3.89 8.90 -10.87
N TYR A 120 -3.61 9.22 -9.60
CA TYR A 120 -4.61 9.05 -8.55
C TYR A 120 -5.82 9.97 -8.73
N LEU A 121 -5.65 11.21 -9.22
CA LEU A 121 -6.80 12.07 -9.51
C LEU A 121 -7.68 11.51 -10.64
N ARG A 122 -7.08 10.87 -11.65
CA ARG A 122 -7.84 10.20 -12.71
C ARG A 122 -8.70 9.06 -12.16
N VAL A 123 -8.11 8.23 -11.29
CA VAL A 123 -8.83 7.13 -10.63
C VAL A 123 -9.91 7.69 -9.70
N TRP A 124 -9.59 8.70 -8.90
CA TRP A 124 -10.56 9.34 -8.00
C TRP A 124 -11.75 9.97 -8.73
N ASN A 125 -11.54 10.57 -9.91
CA ASN A 125 -12.64 11.10 -10.71
C ASN A 125 -13.65 10.03 -11.14
N GLN A 126 -13.22 8.77 -11.22
CA GLN A 126 -14.08 7.62 -11.52
C GLN A 126 -14.68 7.03 -10.24
N GLU A 127 -13.92 6.99 -9.14
CA GLU A 127 -14.32 6.39 -7.86
C GLU A 127 -14.09 7.34 -6.68
N LYS A 128 -14.98 8.32 -6.52
CA LYS A 128 -14.83 9.37 -5.49
C LYS A 128 -15.01 8.85 -4.06
N ASP A 129 -15.75 7.76 -3.90
CA ASP A 129 -16.06 7.18 -2.60
C ASP A 129 -15.04 6.15 -2.13
N ASN A 130 -14.01 5.85 -2.95
CA ASN A 130 -12.97 4.91 -2.58
C ASN A 130 -12.03 5.53 -1.51
N PRO A 131 -12.06 5.06 -0.25
CA PRO A 131 -11.30 5.67 0.84
C PRO A 131 -9.79 5.54 0.63
N LEU A 132 -9.32 4.43 0.04
CA LEU A 132 -7.89 4.22 -0.18
C LEU A 132 -7.33 5.24 -1.18
N ILE A 133 -8.06 5.54 -2.25
CA ILE A 133 -7.65 6.56 -3.23
C ILE A 133 -7.62 7.96 -2.60
N CYS A 134 -8.61 8.28 -1.76
CA CYS A 134 -8.61 9.53 -0.99
C CYS A 134 -7.38 9.63 -0.08
N LEU A 135 -7.04 8.54 0.64
CA LEU A 135 -5.87 8.49 1.50
C LEU A 135 -4.56 8.66 0.71
N LEU A 136 -4.41 7.97 -0.43
CA LEU A 136 -3.21 8.07 -1.28
C LEU A 136 -3.03 9.49 -1.86
N LEU A 137 -4.12 10.14 -2.28
CA LEU A 137 -4.09 11.54 -2.69
C LEU A 137 -3.70 12.47 -1.54
N ALA A 138 -4.30 12.28 -0.36
CA ALA A 138 -3.96 13.03 0.84
C ALA A 138 -2.46 12.92 1.14
N LEU A 139 -1.93 11.70 1.22
CA LEU A 139 -0.50 11.44 1.44
C LEU A 139 0.37 12.10 0.38
N THR A 140 0.00 12.02 -0.90
CA THR A 140 0.77 12.66 -1.99
C THR A 140 0.91 14.16 -1.77
N PHE A 141 -0.20 14.87 -1.51
CA PHE A 141 -0.16 16.31 -1.28
C PHE A 141 0.58 16.66 0.02
N ILE A 142 0.37 15.92 1.10
CA ILE A 142 1.06 16.15 2.37
C ILE A 142 2.58 15.97 2.19
N HIS A 143 3.02 14.91 1.51
CA HIS A 143 4.43 14.66 1.19
C HIS A 143 5.02 15.81 0.38
N MET A 144 4.30 16.28 -0.65
CA MET A 144 4.72 17.44 -1.44
C MET A 144 4.83 18.71 -0.60
N SER A 145 3.90 18.94 0.35
CA SER A 145 3.91 20.11 1.23
C SER A 145 5.06 20.13 2.24
N CYS A 146 5.59 18.95 2.59
CA CYS A 146 6.72 18.80 3.49
C CYS A 146 8.09 18.98 2.79
N LYS A 147 8.15 19.05 1.46
CA LYS A 147 9.39 19.33 0.72
C LYS A 147 9.83 20.79 0.94
N LYS A 148 11.15 21.01 1.07
CA LYS A 148 11.76 22.28 1.49
C LYS A 148 11.58 23.44 0.49
N ASP A 149 11.46 23.13 -0.80
CA ASP A 149 11.61 24.13 -1.88
C ASP A 149 10.31 24.54 -2.58
N LEU A 150 9.13 24.33 -1.95
CA LEU A 150 7.85 24.75 -2.54
C LEU A 150 7.32 26.06 -1.94
N SER A 151 7.22 27.10 -2.78
CA SER A 151 6.66 28.41 -2.43
C SER A 151 5.19 28.36 -2.01
N SER A 152 4.41 27.42 -2.55
CA SER A 152 2.96 27.28 -2.31
C SER A 152 2.60 26.12 -1.36
N ARG A 153 3.52 25.74 -0.46
CA ARG A 153 3.37 24.55 0.40
C ARG A 153 2.07 24.53 1.23
N HIS A 154 1.61 25.68 1.70
CA HIS A 154 0.38 25.79 2.48
C HIS A 154 -0.86 25.41 1.66
N MET A 155 -0.95 25.89 0.41
CA MET A 155 -2.06 25.55 -0.48
C MET A 155 -2.09 24.05 -0.81
N ILE A 156 -0.92 23.45 -0.97
CA ILE A 156 -0.78 22.01 -1.20
C ILE A 156 -1.17 21.23 0.07
N ALA A 157 -0.75 21.68 1.25
CA ALA A 157 -1.16 21.08 2.51
C ALA A 157 -2.68 21.11 2.70
N VAL A 158 -3.32 22.23 2.38
CA VAL A 158 -4.80 22.37 2.42
C VAL A 158 -5.48 21.33 1.52
N ARG A 159 -4.96 21.10 0.31
CA ARG A 159 -5.46 20.03 -0.58
C ARG A 159 -5.30 18.64 0.04
N GLY A 160 -4.15 18.37 0.66
CA GLY A 160 -3.92 17.12 1.38
C GLY A 160 -4.91 16.90 2.52
N ILE A 161 -5.16 17.93 3.33
CA ILE A 161 -6.14 17.89 4.42
C ILE A 161 -7.55 17.68 3.87
N ALA A 162 -7.93 18.32 2.77
CA ALA A 162 -9.24 18.13 2.14
C ALA A 162 -9.46 16.67 1.71
N PHE A 163 -8.47 16.04 1.07
CA PHE A 163 -8.55 14.61 0.73
C PHE A 163 -8.53 13.70 1.96
N MET A 164 -7.84 14.08 3.03
CA MET A 164 -7.88 13.35 4.30
C MET A 164 -9.28 13.40 4.93
N LYS A 165 -10.00 14.53 4.83
CA LYS A 165 -11.40 14.64 5.26
C LYS A 165 -12.35 13.79 4.41
N LEU A 166 -12.10 13.67 3.10
CA LEU A 166 -12.84 12.73 2.25
C LEU A 166 -12.57 11.27 2.65
N TYR A 167 -11.32 10.93 2.96
CA TYR A 167 -10.98 9.61 3.50
C TYR A 167 -11.72 9.32 4.82
N GLU A 168 -11.73 10.26 5.77
CA GLU A 168 -12.48 10.14 7.03
C GLU A 168 -13.98 9.93 6.80
N LYS A 169 -14.57 10.65 5.82
CA LYS A 169 -15.98 10.49 5.47
C LYS A 169 -16.29 9.10 4.91
N ASN A 170 -15.40 8.57 4.07
CA ASN A 170 -15.65 7.36 3.30
C ASN A 170 -15.21 6.07 4.02
N ARG A 171 -14.36 6.16 5.05
CA ARG A 171 -13.83 5.01 5.80
C ARG A 171 -14.59 4.80 7.11
N ILE A 172 -15.20 3.61 7.25
CA ILE A 172 -16.04 3.26 8.42
C ILE A 172 -15.20 3.09 9.71
N CYS A 173 -13.98 2.55 9.60
CA CYS A 173 -13.13 2.23 10.75
C CYS A 173 -12.55 3.51 11.39
N ARG A 174 -13.19 4.03 12.44
CA ARG A 174 -12.77 5.24 13.14
C ARG A 174 -11.36 5.14 13.73
N GLN A 175 -11.02 4.00 14.32
CA GLN A 175 -9.70 3.78 14.93
C GLN A 175 -8.57 3.96 13.90
N GLU A 176 -8.72 3.36 12.71
CA GLU A 176 -7.77 3.51 11.60
C GLU A 176 -7.71 4.96 11.09
N VAL A 177 -8.88 5.58 10.91
CA VAL A 177 -9.00 6.95 10.41
C VAL A 177 -8.29 7.94 11.33
N TYR A 178 -8.57 7.88 12.63
CA TYR A 178 -7.92 8.76 13.62
C TYR A 178 -6.42 8.53 13.69
N TYR A 179 -5.97 7.28 13.57
CA TYR A 179 -4.54 6.97 13.54
C TYR A 179 -3.86 7.59 12.32
N ASN A 180 -4.45 7.46 11.14
CA ASN A 180 -3.90 8.04 9.91
C ASN A 180 -3.91 9.58 9.91
N ILE A 181 -4.95 10.21 10.47
CA ILE A 181 -4.98 11.67 10.67
C ILE A 181 -3.90 12.11 11.67
N ALA A 182 -3.74 11.39 12.78
CA ALA A 182 -2.69 11.66 13.76
C ALA A 182 -1.29 11.55 13.13
N ARG A 183 -1.04 10.51 12.32
CA ARG A 183 0.21 10.33 11.57
C ARG A 183 0.46 11.47 10.58
N MET A 184 -0.57 11.94 9.89
CA MET A 184 -0.46 13.09 8.98
C MET A 184 -0.03 14.35 9.74
N PHE A 185 -0.73 14.71 10.83
CA PHE A 185 -0.36 15.90 11.61
C PHE A 185 1.01 15.77 12.28
N HIS A 186 1.37 14.56 12.72
CA HIS A 186 2.69 14.28 13.26
C HIS A 186 3.77 14.54 12.19
N GLN A 187 3.57 14.05 10.96
CA GLN A 187 4.50 14.28 9.85
C GLN A 187 4.62 15.76 9.43
N MET A 188 3.57 16.54 9.65
CA MET A 188 3.57 17.98 9.43
C MET A 188 4.14 18.78 10.61
N SER A 189 4.60 18.12 11.67
CA SER A 189 5.03 18.75 12.94
C SER A 189 3.93 19.58 13.63
N LEU A 190 2.66 19.26 13.39
CA LEU A 190 1.51 19.87 14.06
C LEU A 190 1.17 19.07 15.34
N THR A 191 2.10 19.11 16.29
CA THR A 191 2.13 18.27 17.50
C THR A 191 0.82 18.27 18.29
N PRO A 192 0.16 19.41 18.59
CA PRO A 192 -1.07 19.39 19.39
C PRO A 192 -2.22 18.63 18.70
N LEU A 193 -2.34 18.76 17.37
CA LEU A 193 -3.35 18.03 16.60
C LEU A 193 -3.02 16.54 16.53
N ALA A 194 -1.75 16.18 16.39
CA ALA A 194 -1.33 14.79 16.42
C ALA A 194 -1.64 14.13 17.77
N ILE A 195 -1.37 14.80 18.90
CA ILE A 195 -1.73 14.32 20.25
C ILE A 195 -3.24 14.07 20.34
N HIS A 196 -4.05 15.08 20.00
CA HIS A 196 -5.51 15.00 20.04
C HIS A 196 -6.05 13.78 19.27
N PHE A 197 -5.54 13.53 18.06
CA PHE A 197 -6.01 12.38 17.28
C PHE A 197 -5.44 11.04 17.78
N TYR A 198 -4.21 10.98 18.32
CA TYR A 198 -3.73 9.75 18.97
C TYR A 198 -4.57 9.40 20.21
N GLU A 199 -4.96 10.39 21.01
CA GLU A 199 -5.84 10.17 22.15
C GLU A 199 -7.22 9.63 21.72
N LYS A 200 -7.76 10.14 20.61
CA LYS A 200 -8.97 9.56 20.00
C LYS A 200 -8.78 8.10 19.59
N VAL A 201 -7.61 7.73 19.04
CA VAL A 201 -7.33 6.31 18.74
C VAL A 201 -7.38 5.44 19.99
N LEU A 202 -6.81 5.91 21.10
CA LEU A 202 -6.80 5.18 22.37
C LEU A 202 -8.20 5.03 22.97
N ALA A 203 -9.11 5.97 22.68
CA ALA A 203 -10.50 5.94 23.12
C ALA A 203 -11.41 5.03 22.26
N GLU A 204 -11.00 4.68 21.04
CA GLU A 204 -11.78 3.82 20.14
C GLU A 204 -11.54 2.32 20.43
N PRO A 205 -12.58 1.48 20.39
CA PRO A 205 -12.43 0.04 20.55
C PRO A 205 -11.67 -0.58 19.35
N PRO A 206 -11.05 -1.76 19.54
CA PRO A 206 -10.49 -2.52 18.42
C PRO A 206 -11.52 -2.77 17.32
N PRO A 207 -11.13 -2.66 16.04
CA PRO A 207 -12.02 -2.96 14.95
C PRO A 207 -12.25 -4.48 14.84
N VAL A 208 -13.51 -4.86 14.64
CA VAL A 208 -13.88 -6.25 14.32
C VAL A 208 -13.78 -6.45 12.81
N VAL A 209 -12.87 -7.32 12.37
CA VAL A 209 -12.65 -7.60 10.95
C VAL A 209 -13.08 -9.02 10.63
N TYR A 210 -14.03 -9.16 9.71
CA TYR A 210 -14.51 -10.45 9.22
C TYR A 210 -13.75 -10.88 7.96
N TYR A 211 -13.57 -12.19 7.81
CA TYR A 211 -13.08 -12.80 6.59
C TYR A 211 -13.85 -14.10 6.31
N MET A 212 -13.75 -14.59 5.07
CA MET A 212 -14.26 -15.92 4.71
C MET A 212 -13.11 -16.90 4.83
N ASP A 213 -13.29 -17.97 5.60
CA ASP A 213 -12.31 -19.06 5.67
C ASP A 213 -12.33 -19.95 4.41
N GLU A 214 -11.47 -20.96 4.38
CA GLU A 214 -11.36 -21.89 3.24
C GLU A 214 -12.63 -22.71 3.01
N GLU A 215 -13.47 -22.83 4.04
CA GLU A 215 -14.75 -23.55 4.04
C GLU A 215 -15.93 -22.63 3.69
N GLY A 216 -15.68 -21.33 3.50
CA GLY A 216 -16.69 -20.33 3.15
C GLY A 216 -17.49 -19.81 4.34
N ASN A 217 -17.08 -20.06 5.58
CA ASN A 217 -17.71 -19.52 6.78
C ASN A 217 -17.16 -18.13 7.12
N LYS A 218 -18.01 -17.29 7.74
CA LYS A 218 -17.59 -15.99 8.25
C LYS A 218 -16.83 -16.18 9.57
N ALA A 219 -15.53 -15.94 9.54
CA ALA A 219 -14.66 -15.95 10.71
C ALA A 219 -14.22 -14.53 11.08
N VAL A 220 -13.89 -14.33 12.35
CA VAL A 220 -13.38 -13.05 12.88
C VAL A 220 -11.87 -13.11 12.98
N ARG A 221 -11.19 -12.08 12.46
CA ARG A 221 -9.74 -11.94 12.65
C ARG A 221 -9.42 -11.55 14.10
N PRO A 222 -8.29 -12.01 14.65
CA PRO A 222 -7.86 -11.58 15.98
C PRO A 222 -7.74 -10.06 16.07
N GLU A 223 -8.28 -9.46 17.14
CA GLU A 223 -8.23 -8.01 17.36
C GLU A 223 -6.80 -7.46 17.32
N SER A 224 -5.85 -8.21 17.87
CA SER A 224 -4.43 -7.85 17.93
C SER A 224 -3.80 -7.58 16.55
N MET A 225 -4.40 -8.10 15.47
CA MET A 225 -3.92 -7.88 14.11
C MET A 225 -4.27 -6.49 13.56
N TYR A 226 -5.37 -5.90 14.03
CA TYR A 226 -5.92 -4.65 13.50
C TYR A 226 -6.05 -3.53 14.54
N ASP A 227 -5.85 -3.83 15.82
CA ASP A 227 -5.83 -2.84 16.89
C ASP A 227 -4.58 -1.96 16.79
N VAL A 228 -4.78 -0.68 16.45
CA VAL A 228 -3.69 0.28 16.27
C VAL A 228 -3.38 1.10 17.53
N ARG A 229 -4.05 0.84 18.67
CA ARG A 229 -3.83 1.58 19.93
C ARG A 229 -2.39 1.49 20.42
N ARG A 230 -1.73 0.34 20.26
CA ARG A 230 -0.31 0.17 20.65
C ARG A 230 0.60 1.10 19.83
N PHE A 231 0.35 1.23 18.53
CA PHE A 231 1.12 2.15 17.68
C PHE A 231 0.85 3.62 18.04
N ALA A 232 -0.41 3.98 18.31
CA ALA A 232 -0.77 5.31 18.77
C ALA A 232 -0.11 5.66 20.12
N ALA A 233 -0.18 4.75 21.10
CA ALA A 233 0.45 4.90 22.41
C ALA A 233 1.96 5.08 22.28
N HIS A 234 2.63 4.30 21.43
CA HIS A 234 4.06 4.45 21.20
C HIS A 234 4.42 5.84 20.67
N ASN A 235 3.70 6.32 19.65
CA ASN A 235 3.93 7.65 19.09
C ASN A 235 3.64 8.76 20.11
N LEU A 236 2.58 8.61 20.91
CA LEU A 236 2.20 9.59 21.92
C LEU A 236 3.23 9.66 23.06
N ALA A 237 3.72 8.52 23.54
CA ALA A 237 4.78 8.47 24.55
C ALA A 237 6.08 9.10 24.06
N LEU A 238 6.44 8.88 22.79
CA LEU A 238 7.60 9.54 22.16
C LEU A 238 7.44 11.07 22.18
N MET A 239 6.26 11.57 21.80
CA MET A 239 5.98 13.01 21.80
C MET A 239 6.04 13.61 23.21
N TYR A 240 5.47 12.93 24.22
CA TYR A 240 5.56 13.37 25.61
C TYR A 240 7.00 13.42 26.11
N ARG A 241 7.80 12.39 25.80
CA ARG A 241 9.23 12.38 26.14
C ARG A 241 9.99 13.51 25.45
N THR A 242 9.75 13.76 24.16
CA THR A 242 10.37 14.88 23.43
C THR A 242 10.01 16.24 24.04
N SER A 243 8.83 16.38 24.63
CA SER A 243 8.42 17.58 25.36
C SER A 243 8.93 17.66 26.81
N GLY A 244 9.67 16.66 27.29
CA GLY A 244 10.13 16.57 28.68
C GLY A 244 9.07 16.10 29.70
N ASN A 245 7.91 15.64 29.23
CA ASN A 245 6.84 15.12 30.09
C ASN A 245 6.98 13.60 30.30
N ASP A 246 8.03 13.21 31.02
CA ASP A 246 8.34 11.81 31.28
C ASP A 246 7.26 11.10 32.10
N TYR A 247 6.54 11.86 32.95
CA TYR A 247 5.42 11.34 33.74
C TYR A 247 4.29 10.81 32.85
N LEU A 248 3.81 11.61 31.88
CA LEU A 248 2.79 11.14 30.95
C LEU A 248 3.31 10.04 30.02
N ALA A 249 4.56 10.13 29.57
CA ALA A 249 5.17 9.08 28.76
C ALA A 249 5.17 7.72 29.50
N ARG A 250 5.58 7.72 30.78
CA ARG A 250 5.56 6.53 31.65
C ARG A 250 4.16 5.94 31.81
N ARG A 251 3.15 6.79 32.07
CA ARG A 251 1.75 6.33 32.17
C ARG A 251 1.26 5.66 30.89
N ILE A 252 1.65 6.16 29.72
CA ILE A 252 1.30 5.54 28.44
C ILE A 252 2.00 4.20 28.26
N TYR A 253 3.29 4.10 28.62
CA TYR A 253 4.04 2.84 28.57
C TYR A 253 3.38 1.76 29.44
N GLU A 254 3.11 2.08 30.71
CA GLU A 254 2.53 1.16 31.69
C GLU A 254 1.12 0.69 31.31
N ARG A 255 0.32 1.53 30.63
CA ARG A 255 -1.06 1.19 30.29
C ARG A 255 -1.22 0.41 28.99
N TYR A 256 -0.42 0.72 27.97
CA TYR A 256 -0.66 0.24 26.60
C TYR A 256 0.47 -0.58 25.99
N LEU A 257 1.69 -0.55 26.57
CA LEU A 257 2.90 -1.08 25.95
C LEU A 257 3.62 -2.13 26.81
N VAL A 258 2.93 -2.67 27.81
CA VAL A 258 3.38 -3.84 28.58
C VAL A 258 3.06 -5.11 27.77
N VAL A 259 4.01 -6.07 27.79
CA VAL A 259 3.92 -7.37 27.09
C VAL A 259 3.31 -8.41 28.01
#